data_AF-A0AAC9J1U5-F1
#
_entry.id   AF-A0AAC9J1U5-F1
#
_cell.length_a   1.000
_cell.length_b   1.000
_cell.length_c   1.000
_cell.angle_alpha   90.00
_cell.angle_beta   90.00
_cell.angle_gamma   90.00
#
_symmetry.space_group_name_H-M   'P 1'
#
loop_
_entity.id
_entity.type
_entity.pdbx_description
1 polymer ?
#
loop_
_entity_poly.entity_id
_entity_poly.type
_entity_poly.pdbx_seq_one_letter_code
_entity_poly.pdbx_strand_id
1 'polypeptide(L)'
;MSKTEMEVREILTNKIEIREDEDGNRTLTGYAVKWEKKSHVLGMFFKFREKFKKGAFADSLNNDDQRYLWSHDVSKVLGRTKNNTLRLEEDDVGLRFELDLPKTTLGNDTYESIKRGDVDGVSFGFRKEDDEIEEPDDDLPIRTVKKAKLLEVSAVAFPAYPDSEVSARGYDRMKQYEDELQEYREEKAAKIRTLINL
;
A
#
# COMPACT_ATOMS: atom_id res chain seq x y z
N MET A 1 9.76 -8.20 23.84
CA MET A 1 10.05 -7.33 22.69
C MET A 1 9.02 -7.66 21.62
N SER A 2 8.10 -6.74 21.33
CA SER A 2 7.13 -6.90 20.26
C SER A 2 7.89 -6.99 18.94
N LYS A 3 7.63 -8.03 18.14
CA LYS A 3 8.26 -8.22 16.84
C LYS A 3 7.53 -7.30 15.86
N THR A 4 8.12 -6.18 15.49
CA THR A 4 7.52 -5.25 14.53
C THR A 4 7.45 -5.93 13.15
N GLU A 5 6.26 -6.40 12.77
CA GLU A 5 6.03 -7.02 11.46
C GLU A 5 6.02 -5.97 10.34
N MET A 6 6.40 -6.40 9.14
CA MET A 6 6.32 -5.57 7.94
C MET A 6 4.87 -5.37 7.56
N GLU A 7 4.47 -4.12 7.39
CA GLU A 7 3.13 -3.73 6.97
C GLU A 7 3.22 -3.17 5.55
N VAL A 8 2.35 -3.65 4.67
CA VAL A 8 2.22 -3.11 3.31
C VAL A 8 0.93 -2.31 3.25
N ARG A 9 0.97 -1.14 2.59
CA ARG A 9 -0.17 -0.26 2.40
C ARG A 9 -0.23 0.25 1.00
N GLU A 10 -1.43 0.22 0.46
CA GLU A 10 -1.75 0.68 -0.87
C GLU A 10 -2.64 1.92 -0.72
N ILE A 11 -2.10 3.11 -1.03
CA ILE A 11 -2.86 4.36 -0.98
C ILE A 11 -3.20 4.76 -2.42
N LEU A 12 -4.50 4.86 -2.68
CA LEU A 12 -5.06 5.00 -4.03
C LEU A 12 -5.02 6.38 -4.66
N THR A 13 -4.57 7.38 -3.93
CA THR A 13 -5.06 8.72 -4.27
C THR A 13 -4.12 9.54 -5.13
N ASN A 14 -3.12 8.90 -5.72
CA ASN A 14 -1.98 9.58 -6.29
C ASN A 14 -1.71 9.06 -7.70
N LYS A 15 -2.22 9.82 -8.68
CA LYS A 15 -1.88 9.65 -10.08
C LYS A 15 -0.35 9.69 -10.23
N ILE A 16 0.22 8.64 -10.80
CA ILE A 16 1.61 8.66 -11.23
C ILE A 16 1.72 9.64 -12.40
N GLU A 17 2.63 10.59 -12.29
CA GLU A 17 3.03 11.46 -13.39
C GLU A 17 4.28 10.88 -14.06
N ILE A 18 4.25 10.79 -15.38
CA ILE A 18 5.36 10.30 -16.20
C ILE A 18 5.84 11.39 -17.15
N ARG A 19 7.16 11.57 -17.23
CA ARG A 19 7.80 12.53 -18.13
C ARG A 19 8.92 11.85 -18.90
N GLU A 20 9.15 12.29 -20.12
CA GLU A 20 10.28 11.92 -20.96
C GLU A 20 10.92 13.20 -21.48
N ASP A 21 12.25 13.32 -21.33
CA ASP A 21 13.01 14.46 -21.85
C ASP A 21 13.49 14.23 -23.30
N GLU A 22 14.14 15.24 -23.89
CA GLU A 22 14.65 15.18 -25.27
C GLU A 22 15.74 14.11 -25.47
N ASP A 23 16.43 13.71 -24.40
CA ASP A 23 17.46 12.66 -24.38
C ASP A 23 16.87 11.25 -24.13
N GLY A 24 15.55 11.14 -24.05
CA GLY A 24 14.83 9.89 -23.78
C GLY A 24 15.02 9.36 -22.36
N ASN A 25 15.39 10.21 -21.41
CA ASN A 25 15.37 9.87 -19.99
C ASN A 25 13.94 10.02 -19.47
N ARG A 26 13.54 9.06 -18.64
CA ARG A 26 12.16 8.88 -18.20
C ARG A 26 12.09 9.00 -16.69
N THR A 27 11.19 9.85 -16.22
CA THR A 27 11.02 10.08 -14.78
C THR A 27 9.57 9.82 -14.38
N LEU A 28 9.41 9.07 -13.29
CA LEU A 28 8.12 8.90 -12.60
C LEU A 28 8.09 9.78 -11.37
N THR A 29 6.96 10.44 -11.14
CA THR A 29 6.71 11.26 -9.95
C THR A 29 5.35 10.98 -9.38
N GLY A 30 5.20 11.21 -8.08
CA GLY A 30 3.92 11.09 -7.40
C GLY A 30 4.08 11.16 -5.89
N TYR A 31 3.02 10.81 -5.19
CA TYR A 31 3.02 10.69 -3.74
C TYR A 31 2.80 9.23 -3.36
N ALA A 32 3.64 8.70 -2.47
CA ALA A 32 3.44 7.38 -1.88
C ALA A 32 2.43 7.45 -0.72
N VAL A 33 2.45 8.55 0.03
CA VAL A 33 1.58 8.80 1.19
C VAL A 33 1.10 10.25 1.13
N LYS A 34 -0.14 10.52 1.55
CA LYS A 34 -0.66 11.87 1.82
C LYS A 34 -0.95 12.00 3.30
N TRP A 35 -0.52 13.11 3.91
CA TRP A 35 -0.65 13.30 5.36
C TRP A 35 -2.09 13.46 5.79
N GLU A 36 -2.40 13.00 7.00
CA GLU A 36 -3.71 13.11 7.66
C GLU A 36 -4.90 12.52 6.90
N LYS A 37 -4.67 11.94 5.71
CA LYS A 37 -5.71 11.31 4.91
C LYS A 37 -5.99 9.92 5.48
N LYS A 38 -7.22 9.74 5.99
CA LYS A 38 -7.72 8.43 6.41
C LYS A 38 -7.70 7.46 5.22
N SER A 39 -7.21 6.25 5.45
CA SER A 39 -7.31 5.12 4.53
C SER A 39 -8.77 4.68 4.36
N HIS A 40 -9.00 3.77 3.42
CA HIS A 40 -10.19 2.92 3.47
C HIS A 40 -10.20 2.07 4.76
N VAL A 41 -11.31 1.37 4.99
CA VAL A 41 -11.43 0.47 6.15
C VAL A 41 -10.45 -0.69 5.98
N LEU A 42 -9.54 -0.81 6.95
CA LEU A 42 -8.55 -1.87 7.06
C LEU A 42 -8.95 -2.86 8.15
N GLY A 43 -8.34 -4.06 8.10
CA GLY A 43 -8.53 -5.11 9.10
C GLY A 43 -9.75 -5.98 8.83
N MET A 44 -9.56 -7.29 8.98
CA MET A 44 -10.59 -8.29 8.69
C MET A 44 -11.50 -8.54 9.90
N PHE A 45 -10.91 -8.79 11.07
CA PHE A 45 -11.65 -9.02 12.32
C PHE A 45 -11.88 -7.74 13.12
N PHE A 46 -10.91 -6.82 13.11
CA PHE A 46 -10.98 -5.53 13.77
C PHE A 46 -10.85 -4.45 12.71
N LYS A 47 -11.97 -3.80 12.39
CA LYS A 47 -12.04 -2.75 11.37
C LYS A 47 -11.53 -1.43 11.91
N PHE A 48 -10.61 -0.78 11.21
CA PHE A 48 -10.07 0.53 11.57
C PHE A 48 -9.75 1.34 10.32
N ARG A 49 -9.51 2.64 10.46
CA ARG A 49 -8.88 3.46 9.43
C ARG A 49 -7.50 3.89 9.88
N GLU A 50 -6.59 4.09 8.95
CA GLU A 50 -5.21 4.49 9.22
C GLU A 50 -4.93 5.85 8.59
N LYS A 51 -4.14 6.68 9.26
CA LYS A 51 -3.57 7.90 8.69
C LYS A 51 -2.11 8.03 9.12
N PHE A 52 -1.33 8.77 8.34
CA PHE A 52 0.06 9.06 8.64
C PHE A 52 0.21 10.53 9.01
N LYS A 53 0.92 10.77 10.11
CA LYS A 53 1.28 12.12 10.52
C LYS A 53 2.39 12.65 9.60
N LYS A 54 2.38 13.95 9.32
CA LYS A 54 3.55 14.61 8.72
C LYS A 54 4.79 14.38 9.60
N GLY A 55 5.92 14.03 9.01
CA GLY A 55 7.12 13.65 9.75
C GLY A 55 7.25 12.15 10.02
N ALA A 56 6.25 11.33 9.66
CA ALA A 56 6.24 9.91 10.06
C ALA A 56 7.41 9.10 9.50
N PHE A 57 7.99 9.50 8.36
CA PHE A 57 9.12 8.79 7.73
C PHE A 57 10.43 9.57 7.79
N ALA A 58 10.46 10.76 8.39
CA ALA A 58 11.63 11.64 8.42
C ALA A 58 12.92 10.94 8.86
N ASP A 59 12.87 10.14 9.93
CA ASP A 59 14.02 9.38 10.41
C ASP A 59 14.46 8.30 9.41
N SER A 60 13.50 7.62 8.76
CA SER A 60 13.82 6.56 7.80
C SER A 60 14.44 7.10 6.52
N LEU A 61 13.95 8.25 6.02
CA LEU A 61 14.50 8.88 4.81
C LEU A 61 15.97 9.28 4.98
N ASN A 62 16.39 9.63 6.20
CA ASN A 62 17.78 10.04 6.48
C ASN A 62 18.74 8.88 6.74
N ASN A 63 18.24 7.75 7.24
CA ASN A 63 19.08 6.69 7.79
C ASN A 63 19.04 5.37 7.00
N ASP A 64 18.05 5.19 6.13
CA ASP A 64 17.82 3.93 5.43
C ASP A 64 17.95 4.06 3.91
N ASP A 65 18.05 2.91 3.26
CA ASP A 65 18.06 2.78 1.81
C ASP A 65 16.75 2.15 1.33
N GLN A 66 15.91 2.95 0.69
CA GLN A 66 14.63 2.54 0.15
C GLN A 66 14.75 2.18 -1.32
N ARG A 67 13.90 1.26 -1.77
CA ARG A 67 13.81 0.85 -3.17
C ARG A 67 12.48 1.27 -3.76
N TYR A 68 12.50 1.57 -5.05
CA TYR A 68 11.29 1.57 -5.85
C TYR A 68 11.19 0.23 -6.57
N LEU A 69 10.09 -0.49 -6.38
CA LEU A 69 9.87 -1.82 -6.93
C LEU A 69 8.69 -1.83 -7.91
N TRP A 70 8.59 -2.93 -8.64
CA TRP A 70 7.38 -3.29 -9.37
C TRP A 70 6.58 -4.32 -8.57
N SER A 71 5.34 -3.99 -8.19
CA SER A 71 4.41 -4.90 -7.52
C SER A 71 4.96 -5.56 -6.24
N HIS A 72 5.68 -4.80 -5.40
CA HIS A 72 6.34 -5.29 -4.17
C HIS A 72 7.38 -6.41 -4.35
N ASP A 73 7.71 -6.74 -5.60
CA ASP A 73 8.63 -7.82 -5.92
C ASP A 73 10.07 -7.34 -5.74
N VAL A 74 10.73 -7.83 -4.69
CA VAL A 74 12.12 -7.48 -4.35
C VAL A 74 13.13 -7.90 -5.43
N SER A 75 12.74 -8.76 -6.38
CA SER A 75 13.55 -9.11 -7.55
C SER A 75 13.41 -8.09 -8.69
N LYS A 76 12.40 -7.22 -8.65
CA LYS A 76 12.07 -6.24 -9.69
C LYS A 76 12.32 -4.81 -9.21
N VAL A 77 13.59 -4.51 -8.98
CA VAL A 77 14.04 -3.18 -8.53
C VAL A 77 14.12 -2.22 -9.72
N LEU A 78 13.46 -1.07 -9.60
CA LEU A 78 13.50 0.02 -10.58
C LEU A 78 14.50 1.12 -10.17
N GLY A 79 14.63 1.39 -8.89
CA GLY A 79 15.58 2.39 -8.38
C GLY A 79 15.73 2.33 -6.88
N ARG A 80 16.62 3.16 -6.33
CA ARG A 80 16.87 3.24 -4.88
C ARG A 80 17.50 4.56 -4.46
N THR A 81 17.38 4.89 -3.18
CA THR A 81 17.87 6.17 -2.64
C THR A 81 19.39 6.24 -2.56
N LYS A 82 20.08 5.14 -2.22
CA LYS A 82 21.55 5.13 -2.04
C LYS A 82 22.37 5.59 -3.27
N ASN A 83 21.86 5.40 -4.49
CA ASN A 83 22.53 5.84 -5.72
C ASN A 83 21.75 6.93 -6.47
N ASN A 84 20.84 7.61 -5.76
CA ASN A 84 20.07 8.76 -6.24
C ASN A 84 19.18 8.52 -7.47
N THR A 85 18.90 7.26 -7.84
CA THR A 85 17.93 6.96 -8.91
C THR A 85 16.49 7.03 -8.41
N LEU A 86 16.28 6.93 -7.10
CA LEU A 86 15.04 7.28 -6.42
C LEU A 86 15.32 8.43 -5.46
N ARG A 87 14.49 9.46 -5.50
CA ARG A 87 14.48 10.59 -4.56
C ARG A 87 13.15 10.56 -3.82
N LEU A 88 13.21 10.66 -2.50
CA LEU A 88 12.06 10.67 -1.61
C LEU A 88 12.12 11.92 -0.75
N GLU A 89 11.00 12.60 -0.59
CA GLU A 89 10.91 13.86 0.13
C GLU A 89 9.57 13.96 0.84
N GLU A 90 9.58 14.40 2.10
CA GLU A 90 8.35 14.82 2.77
C GLU A 90 8.11 16.31 2.50
N ASP A 91 6.93 16.64 1.97
CA ASP A 91 6.47 18.02 1.82
C ASP A 91 5.18 18.27 2.64
N ASP A 92 4.51 19.40 2.41
CA ASP A 92 3.26 19.74 3.10
C ASP A 92 2.08 18.84 2.70
N VAL A 93 2.16 18.15 1.57
CA VAL A 93 1.11 17.27 1.03
C VAL A 93 1.31 15.83 1.48
N GLY A 94 2.54 15.33 1.42
CA GLY A 94 2.80 13.91 1.54
C GLY A 94 4.26 13.50 1.42
N LEU A 95 4.47 12.18 1.32
CA LEU A 95 5.74 11.58 0.92
C LEU A 95 5.80 11.56 -0.61
N ARG A 96 6.49 12.53 -1.20
CA ARG A 96 6.73 12.61 -2.64
C ARG A 96 7.85 11.64 -3.04
N PHE A 97 7.71 11.04 -4.21
CA PHE A 97 8.77 10.30 -4.87
C PHE A 97 9.08 10.85 -6.26
N GLU A 98 10.32 10.65 -6.67
CA GLU A 98 10.79 10.92 -8.01
C GLU A 98 11.80 9.82 -8.40
N LEU A 99 11.53 9.11 -9.47
CA LEU A 99 12.27 7.93 -9.90
C LEU A 99 12.77 8.10 -11.33
N ASP A 100 14.06 7.94 -11.53
CA ASP A 100 14.64 7.77 -12.87
C ASP A 100 14.46 6.32 -13.30
N LEU A 101 13.67 6.11 -14.35
CA LEU A 101 13.45 4.76 -14.85
C LEU A 101 14.71 4.23 -15.53
N PRO A 102 15.14 3.00 -15.19
CA PRO A 102 16.31 2.41 -15.80
C PRO A 102 16.00 2.05 -17.27
N LYS A 103 16.99 2.19 -18.16
CA LYS A 103 16.89 1.76 -19.56
C LYS A 103 17.06 0.23 -19.70
N THR A 104 16.34 -0.53 -18.87
CA THR A 104 16.27 -2.01 -18.89
C THR A 104 14.92 -2.46 -19.42
N THR A 105 14.76 -3.76 -19.70
CA THR A 105 13.45 -4.33 -20.06
C THR A 105 12.37 -3.97 -19.04
N LEU A 106 12.64 -4.19 -17.74
CA LEU A 106 11.69 -3.87 -16.68
C LEU A 106 11.33 -2.37 -16.64
N GLY A 107 12.31 -1.47 -16.81
CA GLY A 107 12.04 -0.03 -16.82
C GLY A 107 11.24 0.42 -18.05
N ASN A 108 11.51 -0.17 -19.21
CA ASN A 108 10.73 0.07 -20.44
C ASN A 108 9.29 -0.45 -20.29
N ASP A 109 9.11 -1.66 -19.80
CA ASP A 109 7.79 -2.25 -19.56
C ASP A 109 7.00 -1.40 -18.55
N THR A 110 7.66 -0.96 -17.48
CA THR A 110 7.07 -0.06 -16.47
C THR A 110 6.61 1.25 -17.10
N TYR A 111 7.45 1.88 -17.92
CA TYR A 111 7.09 3.12 -18.62
C TYR A 111 5.87 2.94 -19.51
N GLU A 112 5.85 1.90 -20.35
CA GLU A 112 4.76 1.66 -21.29
C GLU A 112 3.46 1.31 -20.57
N SER A 113 3.50 0.47 -19.54
CA SER A 113 2.32 0.14 -18.73
C SER A 113 1.73 1.37 -18.03
N ILE A 114 2.56 2.24 -17.48
CA ILE A 114 2.08 3.47 -16.81
C ILE A 114 1.54 4.47 -17.84
N LYS A 115 2.28 4.69 -18.93
CA LYS A 115 1.88 5.63 -19.99
C LYS A 115 0.56 5.25 -20.66
N ARG A 116 0.33 3.95 -20.84
CA ARG A 116 -0.93 3.42 -21.40
C ARG A 116 -2.08 3.42 -20.37
N GLY A 117 -1.78 3.60 -19.08
CA GLY A 117 -2.75 3.54 -18.00
C GLY A 117 -3.09 2.11 -17.54
N ASP A 118 -2.28 1.11 -17.92
CA ASP A 118 -2.44 -0.27 -17.45
C ASP A 118 -2.05 -0.38 -15.96
N VAL A 119 -1.17 0.51 -15.49
CA VAL A 119 -0.72 0.63 -14.09
C VAL A 119 -0.70 2.10 -13.68
N ASP A 120 -1.48 2.46 -12.67
CA ASP A 120 -1.61 3.84 -12.19
C ASP A 120 -1.52 3.99 -10.67
N GLY A 121 -1.40 2.87 -9.95
CA GLY A 121 -1.36 2.81 -8.50
C GLY A 121 0.03 2.89 -7.89
N VAL A 122 0.10 3.45 -6.69
CA VAL A 122 1.32 3.49 -5.85
C VAL A 122 1.04 2.82 -4.52
N SER A 123 2.01 2.05 -4.08
CA SER A 123 2.00 1.35 -2.79
C SER A 123 3.31 1.56 -2.05
N PHE A 124 3.33 1.25 -0.76
CA PHE A 124 4.54 1.30 0.05
C PHE A 124 4.52 0.27 1.17
N GLY A 125 5.70 -0.26 1.45
CA GLY A 125 5.98 -1.18 2.54
C GLY A 125 6.71 -0.44 3.65
N PHE A 126 6.25 -0.60 4.89
CA PHE A 126 6.83 0.05 6.05
C PHE A 126 6.79 -0.84 7.30
N ARG A 127 7.43 -0.41 8.37
CA ARG A 127 7.27 -0.96 9.72
C ARG A 127 6.90 0.18 10.66
N LYS A 128 5.79 0.04 11.41
CA LYS A 128 5.45 1.07 12.40
C LYS A 128 6.46 1.07 13.54
N GLU A 129 6.85 2.25 13.99
CA GLU A 129 7.69 2.43 15.18
C GLU A 129 6.92 3.09 16.31
N ASP A 130 6.03 4.04 15.99
CA ASP A 130 5.14 4.72 16.92
C ASP A 130 3.78 4.99 16.27
N ASP A 131 2.71 4.62 16.97
CA ASP A 131 1.34 4.85 16.58
C ASP A 131 0.43 5.10 17.79
N GLU A 132 -0.71 5.71 17.54
CA GLU A 132 -1.80 5.83 18.49
C GLU A 132 -3.10 5.38 17.86
N ILE A 133 -4.04 4.91 18.68
CA ILE A 133 -5.39 4.56 18.26
C ILE A 133 -6.36 5.47 19.01
N GLU A 134 -7.24 6.11 18.26
CA GLU A 134 -8.38 6.87 18.77
C GLU A 134 -9.67 6.09 18.47
N GLU A 135 -10.56 5.98 19.45
CA GLU A 135 -11.87 5.33 19.31
C GLU A 135 -12.97 6.41 19.39
N PRO A 136 -13.30 7.06 18.27
CA PRO A 136 -14.39 8.04 18.24
C PRO A 136 -15.76 7.34 18.39
N ASP A 137 -16.71 7.99 19.08
CA ASP A 137 -18.04 7.40 19.35
C ASP A 137 -18.84 7.07 18.08
N ASP A 138 -18.64 7.82 16.99
CA ASP A 138 -19.44 7.75 15.76
C ASP A 138 -18.66 7.27 14.51
N ASP A 139 -17.43 6.77 14.66
CA ASP A 139 -16.61 6.30 13.53
C ASP A 139 -15.81 5.03 13.90
N LEU A 140 -15.21 4.38 12.90
CA LEU A 140 -14.27 3.28 13.16
C LEU A 140 -13.04 3.79 13.92
N PRO A 141 -12.38 2.95 14.73
CA PRO A 141 -11.09 3.26 15.33
C PRO A 141 -10.11 3.84 14.30
N ILE A 142 -9.41 4.91 14.67
CA ILE A 142 -8.46 5.59 13.81
C ILE A 142 -7.07 5.35 14.36
N ARG A 143 -6.25 4.63 13.59
CA ARG A 143 -4.83 4.47 13.86
C ARG A 143 -4.07 5.62 13.21
N THR A 144 -3.33 6.38 14.01
CA THR A 144 -2.43 7.43 13.53
C THR A 144 -0.99 6.95 13.65
N VAL A 145 -0.33 6.70 12.53
CA VAL A 145 1.10 6.35 12.50
C VAL A 145 1.91 7.64 12.63
N LYS A 146 2.62 7.77 13.75
CA LYS A 146 3.47 8.94 14.08
C LYS A 146 4.90 8.76 13.64
N LYS A 147 5.37 7.51 13.62
CA LYS A 147 6.72 7.14 13.20
C LYS A 147 6.74 5.78 12.52
N ALA A 148 7.43 5.69 11.41
CA ALA A 148 7.54 4.49 10.60
C ALA A 148 8.89 4.40 9.88
N LYS A 149 9.40 3.18 9.79
CA LYS A 149 10.50 2.82 8.90
C LYS A 149 9.97 2.50 7.52
N LEU A 150 10.26 3.33 6.53
CA LEU A 150 9.92 3.07 5.13
C LEU A 150 10.90 2.04 4.55
N LEU A 151 10.37 1.03 3.87
CA LEU A 151 11.18 -0.05 3.28
C LEU A 151 11.24 0.10 1.76
N GLU A 152 10.08 0.30 1.13
CA GLU A 152 9.97 0.41 -0.33
C GLU A 152 8.72 1.17 -0.75
N VAL A 153 8.76 1.66 -1.99
CA VAL A 153 7.61 2.19 -2.74
C VAL A 153 7.46 1.34 -3.99
N SER A 154 6.24 1.09 -4.45
CA SER A 154 5.96 0.23 -5.58
C SER A 154 4.94 0.83 -6.54
N ALA A 155 5.16 0.64 -7.84
CA ALA A 155 4.09 0.72 -8.83
C ALA A 155 3.25 -0.56 -8.76
N VAL A 156 1.92 -0.44 -8.69
CA VAL A 156 0.98 -1.57 -8.55
C VAL A 156 -0.19 -1.45 -9.52
N ALA A 157 -0.51 -2.56 -10.20
CA ALA A 157 -1.63 -2.61 -11.16
C ALA A 157 -3.00 -2.57 -10.48
N PHE A 158 -3.10 -3.24 -9.34
CA PHE A 158 -4.27 -3.20 -8.49
C PHE A 158 -3.84 -2.57 -7.18
N PRO A 159 -3.84 -1.24 -7.07
CA PRO A 159 -3.86 -0.65 -5.74
C PRO A 159 -5.09 -1.20 -5.02
N ALA A 160 -4.96 -1.63 -3.77
CA ALA A 160 -5.84 -2.62 -3.15
C ALA A 160 -7.34 -2.28 -3.17
N TYR A 161 -7.72 -1.03 -3.44
CA TYR A 161 -9.11 -0.56 -3.38
C TYR A 161 -9.44 0.58 -4.39
N PRO A 162 -9.53 0.38 -5.71
CA PRO A 162 -9.85 1.45 -6.66
C PRO A 162 -11.13 2.19 -6.27
N ASP A 163 -11.14 3.52 -6.51
CA ASP A 163 -12.29 4.43 -6.41
C ASP A 163 -13.49 4.05 -7.34
N SER A 164 -13.46 2.85 -7.93
CA SER A 164 -14.47 2.36 -8.85
C SER A 164 -15.39 1.33 -8.20
N GLU A 165 -16.67 1.41 -8.53
CA GLU A 165 -17.73 0.46 -8.10
C GLU A 165 -17.40 -1.02 -8.39
N VAL A 166 -16.47 -1.30 -9.30
CA VAL A 166 -16.09 -2.66 -9.70
C VAL A 166 -15.31 -3.38 -8.59
N SER A 167 -14.44 -2.70 -7.84
CA SER A 167 -13.71 -3.36 -6.75
C SER A 167 -14.51 -3.47 -5.46
N ALA A 168 -15.53 -2.63 -5.27
CA ALA A 168 -16.53 -2.86 -4.23
C ALA A 168 -17.22 -4.22 -4.43
N ARG A 169 -17.52 -4.60 -5.69
CA ARG A 169 -18.08 -5.93 -6.02
C ARG A 169 -17.09 -7.08 -5.79
N GLY A 170 -15.79 -6.86 -5.97
CA GLY A 170 -14.76 -7.85 -5.70
C GLY A 170 -14.62 -8.17 -4.21
N TYR A 171 -14.66 -7.12 -3.37
CA TYR A 171 -14.69 -7.25 -1.92
C TYR A 171 -15.97 -7.91 -1.41
N ASP A 172 -17.13 -7.55 -1.97
CA ASP A 172 -18.41 -8.22 -1.66
C ASP A 172 -18.38 -9.71 -2.03
N ARG A 173 -17.78 -10.07 -3.16
CA ARG A 173 -17.68 -11.47 -3.58
C ARG A 173 -16.76 -12.29 -2.66
N MET A 174 -15.67 -11.71 -2.17
CA MET A 174 -14.80 -12.37 -1.18
C MET A 174 -15.50 -12.52 0.17
N LYS A 175 -16.24 -11.50 0.60
CA LYS A 175 -17.06 -11.56 1.82
C LYS A 175 -18.17 -12.61 1.73
N GLN A 176 -18.87 -12.69 0.60
CA GLN A 176 -19.87 -13.73 0.34
C GLN A 176 -19.28 -15.13 0.41
N TYR A 177 -18.08 -15.33 -0.15
CA TYR A 177 -17.39 -16.63 -0.12
C TYR A 177 -17.00 -17.05 1.31
N GLU A 178 -16.65 -16.09 2.16
CA GLU A 178 -16.30 -16.33 3.57
C GLU A 178 -17.54 -16.62 4.43
N ASP A 179 -18.63 -15.87 4.22
CA ASP A 179 -19.91 -16.11 4.88
C ASP A 179 -20.44 -17.52 4.52
N GLU A 180 -20.36 -17.92 3.25
CA GLU A 180 -20.73 -19.29 2.78
C GLU A 180 -19.84 -20.38 3.41
N LEU A 181 -18.53 -20.14 3.52
CA LEU A 181 -17.59 -21.07 4.16
C LEU A 181 -17.86 -21.23 5.66
N GLN A 182 -18.28 -20.16 6.33
CA GLN A 182 -18.60 -20.18 7.74
C GLN A 182 -19.91 -20.94 7.99
N GLU A 183 -20.97 -20.68 7.23
CA GLU A 183 -22.22 -21.45 7.29
C GLU A 183 -21.96 -22.95 7.06
N TYR A 184 -21.16 -23.30 6.04
CA TYR A 184 -20.80 -24.70 5.77
C TYR A 184 -20.08 -25.37 6.95
N ARG A 185 -19.18 -24.65 7.63
CA ARG A 185 -18.45 -25.16 8.81
C ARG A 185 -19.37 -25.36 10.00
N GLU A 186 -20.29 -24.42 10.24
CA GLU A 186 -21.26 -24.49 11.34
C GLU A 186 -22.25 -25.64 11.13
N GLU A 187 -22.76 -25.81 9.91
CA GLU A 187 -23.67 -26.90 9.56
C GLU A 187 -23.00 -28.27 9.74
N LYS A 188 -21.73 -28.39 9.33
CA LYS A 188 -20.95 -29.62 9.47
C LYS A 188 -20.64 -29.93 10.93
N ALA A 189 -20.31 -28.92 11.74
CA ALA A 189 -20.09 -29.06 13.17
C ALA A 189 -21.37 -29.48 13.92
N ALA A 190 -22.53 -28.94 13.53
CA ALA A 190 -23.83 -29.31 14.09
C ALA A 190 -24.19 -30.78 13.78
N LYS A 191 -23.96 -31.22 12.54
CA LYS A 191 -24.14 -32.63 12.13
C LYS A 191 -23.24 -33.59 12.93
N ILE A 192 -21.97 -33.23 13.13
CA ILE A 192 -21.04 -34.03 13.93
C ILE A 192 -21.46 -34.10 15.40
N ARG A 193 -21.90 -32.99 16.00
CA ARG A 193 -22.41 -32.97 17.38
C ARG A 193 -23.65 -33.84 17.56
N THR A 194 -24.53 -33.87 16.56
CA THR A 194 -25.73 -34.70 16.57
C THR A 194 -25.37 -36.19 16.47
N LEU A 195 -24.33 -36.54 15.71
CA LEU A 195 -23.88 -37.92 15.55
C LEU A 195 -23.14 -38.49 16.78
N ILE A 196 -22.52 -37.62 17.59
CA ILE A 196 -21.78 -38.00 18.81
C ILE A 196 -22.71 -38.14 20.03
N ASN A 197 -23.89 -37.51 20.00
CA ASN A 197 -24.90 -37.58 21.07
C ASN A 197 -25.99 -38.64 20.83
N LEU A 198 -25.80 -39.54 19.85
CA LEU A 198 -26.58 -40.75 19.56
C LEU A 198 -25.77 -41.99 19.95
#